data_AF-A0A165QH65-F1
#
_entry.id   AF-A0A165QH65-F1
#
_cell.length_a   1.000
_cell.length_b   1.000
_cell.length_c   1.000
_cell.angle_alpha   90.00
_cell.angle_beta   90.00
_cell.angle_gamma   90.00
#
_symmetry.space_group_name_H-M   'P 1'
#
loop_
_entity.id
_entity.type
_entity.pdbx_description
1 polymer ?
#
loop_
_entity_poly.entity_id
_entity_poly.type
_entity_poly.pdbx_seq_one_letter_code
_entity_poly.pdbx_strand_id
1 'polypeptide(L)'
;MNRLLKVLLVFTLLTSTITMSAQKSSKTKQKADGRDIYVGSDIIKDLLKQEKDTLFTRYYLGGFMVDSTALWREKVIYTGKQIAEDEYQLLTTSMLKNKETGELSLYIKGEKRFEKKKTKATHIINQKYLLDGLVEEVVHKGDTYVVKCVNAEGVVLNNKGCLRYSYTPFPEIKTHKFRASMQDAIYNVVTKSRGTLPNYIILSIEADVKSKRWNLALDFPDQYNLGSDMHTSLVAAIVHVLNNEKLEEYHYDQDINGNYYNRTMYVPIRFKK
;
A
#
# COMPACT_ATOMS: atom_id res chain seq x y z
N MET A 1 51.99 34.92 36.76
CA MET A 1 52.88 35.21 35.61
C MET A 1 52.28 34.52 34.39
N ASN A 2 52.07 35.24 33.27
CA ASN A 2 51.63 34.84 31.91
C ASN A 2 50.54 33.74 31.78
N ARG A 3 49.29 33.99 31.40
CA ARG A 3 48.74 34.55 30.13
C ARG A 3 49.16 33.81 28.84
N LEU A 4 48.16 33.15 28.24
CA LEU A 4 47.78 33.17 26.81
C LEU A 4 48.75 32.67 25.72
N LEU A 5 48.57 31.41 25.32
CA LEU A 5 48.26 31.01 23.94
C LEU A 5 46.96 30.16 24.03
N LYS A 6 45.79 30.43 23.43
CA LYS A 6 45.42 30.80 22.05
C LYS A 6 46.08 29.83 21.04
N VAL A 7 45.38 28.96 20.29
CA VAL A 7 44.09 29.19 19.59
C VAL A 7 43.52 27.89 18.92
N LEU A 8 42.18 27.86 18.70
CA LEU A 8 41.33 27.01 17.82
C LEU A 8 41.20 25.45 17.95
N LEU A 9 39.98 25.02 18.35
CA LEU A 9 38.94 24.34 17.51
C LEU A 9 39.26 23.07 16.68
N VAL A 10 38.56 21.95 16.96
CA VAL A 10 37.44 21.35 16.17
C VAL A 10 37.02 19.95 16.71
N PHE A 11 35.72 19.70 16.63
CA PHE A 11 34.89 18.53 16.94
C PHE A 11 35.49 17.10 17.02
N THR A 12 34.90 16.38 17.98
CA THR A 12 34.72 14.92 18.12
C THR A 12 34.60 14.09 16.84
N LEU A 13 35.21 12.90 16.84
CA LEU A 13 34.72 11.74 16.06
C LEU A 13 34.61 10.49 16.95
N LEU A 14 33.38 10.06 17.21
CA LEU A 14 33.07 8.77 17.81
C LEU A 14 32.99 7.71 16.71
N THR A 15 33.92 6.76 16.68
CA THR A 15 33.88 5.60 15.77
C THR A 15 33.45 4.34 16.52
N SER A 16 32.16 4.28 16.91
CA SER A 16 31.58 3.03 17.42
C SER A 16 31.24 2.09 16.26
N THR A 17 32.03 1.03 16.14
CA THR A 17 31.78 -0.13 15.26
C THR A 17 30.40 -0.73 15.50
N ILE A 18 29.57 -0.83 14.46
CA ILE A 18 28.30 -1.56 14.52
C ILE A 18 28.56 -3.03 14.16
N THR A 19 28.58 -3.89 15.18
CA THR A 19 28.58 -5.35 14.99
C THR A 19 27.19 -5.86 14.60
N MET A 20 27.18 -6.89 13.76
CA MET A 20 25.96 -7.62 13.38
C MET A 20 25.24 -8.22 14.60
N SER A 21 23.91 -8.29 14.53
CA SER A 21 23.13 -9.23 15.33
C SER A 21 22.03 -9.85 14.47
N ALA A 22 21.93 -11.18 14.51
CA ALA A 22 20.96 -11.97 13.74
C ALA A 22 20.42 -13.11 14.61
N GLN A 23 19.10 -13.39 14.50
CA GLN A 23 18.37 -14.49 15.16
C GLN A 23 18.29 -14.36 16.71
N LYS A 24 17.27 -14.83 17.47
CA LYS A 24 15.99 -15.57 17.30
C LYS A 24 15.11 -15.21 18.55
N SER A 25 13.81 -15.51 18.72
CA SER A 25 12.77 -16.19 17.92
C SER A 25 11.35 -15.84 18.42
N SER A 26 10.33 -16.20 17.62
CA SER A 26 8.97 -16.61 18.01
C SER A 26 8.12 -15.77 19.00
N LYS A 27 7.09 -15.12 18.43
CA LYS A 27 5.68 -15.51 18.70
C LYS A 27 4.82 -15.24 17.45
N THR A 28 4.10 -16.28 17.02
CA THR A 28 3.08 -16.38 15.96
C THR A 28 3.06 -15.27 14.90
N LYS A 29 4.00 -15.35 13.94
CA LYS A 29 4.08 -14.45 12.80
C LYS A 29 3.02 -14.84 11.74
N GLN A 30 1.76 -14.43 11.93
CA GLN A 30 1.02 -13.89 10.79
C GLN A 30 1.82 -12.68 10.33
N LYS A 31 2.69 -12.90 9.35
CA LYS A 31 3.49 -11.84 8.74
C LYS A 31 2.50 -10.88 8.08
N ALA A 32 2.76 -9.59 8.24
CA ALA A 32 1.95 -8.54 7.65
C ALA A 32 1.76 -8.82 6.16
N ASP A 33 0.50 -8.99 5.70
CA ASP A 33 0.18 -9.12 4.28
C ASP A 33 0.76 -7.90 3.52
N GLY A 34 1.03 -7.99 2.22
CA GLY A 34 1.57 -6.85 1.45
C GLY A 34 0.79 -5.54 1.63
N ARG A 35 -0.53 -5.63 1.89
CA ARG A 35 -1.39 -4.51 2.28
C ARG A 35 -0.99 -3.84 3.61
N ASP A 36 -0.66 -4.61 4.64
CA ASP A 36 -0.25 -4.09 5.95
C ASP A 36 1.11 -3.39 5.87
N ILE A 37 2.03 -3.91 5.03
CA ILE A 37 3.31 -3.27 4.69
C ILE A 37 3.06 -1.93 3.97
N TYR A 38 2.17 -1.93 2.96
CA TYR A 38 1.78 -0.73 2.23
C TYR A 38 1.20 0.36 3.14
N VAL A 39 0.31 0.01 4.07
CA VAL A 39 -0.28 1.01 4.99
C VAL A 39 0.59 1.32 6.22
N GLY A 40 1.82 0.79 6.32
CA GLY A 40 2.74 1.04 7.44
C GLY A 40 2.29 0.43 8.78
N SER A 41 1.48 -0.62 8.77
CA SER A 41 1.04 -1.34 9.98
C SER A 41 2.10 -2.30 10.54
N ASP A 42 3.14 -2.61 9.77
CA ASP A 42 4.25 -3.45 10.18
C ASP A 42 5.23 -2.67 11.09
N ILE A 43 5.64 -1.49 10.65
CA ILE A 43 6.57 -0.58 11.34
C ILE A 43 5.98 0.13 12.56
N ILE A 44 4.65 0.34 12.63
CA ILE A 44 4.05 1.04 13.79
C ILE A 44 4.29 0.28 15.11
N LYS A 45 4.42 -1.05 15.05
CA LYS A 45 4.71 -1.89 16.22
C LYS A 45 6.10 -1.68 16.78
N ASP A 46 7.04 -1.22 15.95
CA ASP A 46 8.42 -0.96 16.37
C ASP A 46 8.58 0.52 16.78
N LEU A 47 7.92 1.45 16.07
CA LEU A 47 7.72 2.83 16.49
C LEU A 47 7.19 2.94 17.93
N LEU A 48 6.05 2.30 18.21
CA LEU A 48 5.38 2.29 19.53
C LEU A 48 6.19 1.62 20.65
N LYS A 49 7.27 0.90 20.33
CA LYS A 49 8.15 0.23 21.31
C LYS A 49 9.47 0.95 21.52
N GLN A 50 9.99 1.60 20.48
CA GLN A 50 11.31 2.23 20.50
C GLN A 50 11.25 3.70 20.94
N GLU A 51 10.06 4.32 20.95
CA GLU A 51 9.84 5.72 21.34
C GLU A 51 10.75 6.70 20.58
N LYS A 52 10.96 6.42 19.27
CA LYS A 52 11.82 7.18 18.38
C LYS A 52 11.08 7.62 17.14
N ASP A 53 11.30 8.86 16.71
CA ASP A 53 10.90 9.31 15.39
C ASP A 53 11.55 8.45 14.29
N THR A 54 10.79 8.09 13.26
CA THR A 54 11.31 7.37 12.09
C THR A 54 10.90 8.06 10.81
N LEU A 55 11.84 8.19 9.88
CA LEU A 55 11.60 8.59 8.49
C LEU A 55 12.18 7.54 7.56
N PHE A 56 11.37 6.97 6.66
CA PHE A 56 11.85 6.11 5.60
C PHE A 56 10.95 6.17 4.36
N THR A 57 11.42 5.59 3.26
CA THR A 57 10.69 5.49 1.99
C THR A 57 10.56 4.02 1.60
N ARG A 58 9.40 3.64 1.03
CA ARG A 58 9.22 2.38 0.30
C ARG A 58 8.74 2.68 -1.12
N TYR A 59 9.05 1.75 -2.01
CA TYR A 59 8.66 1.79 -3.41
C TYR A 59 7.71 0.64 -3.71
N TYR A 60 6.70 0.89 -4.55
CA TYR A 60 5.62 -0.06 -4.80
C TYR A 60 5.30 -0.21 -6.29
N LEU A 61 4.85 -1.42 -6.64
CA LEU A 61 4.22 -1.75 -7.90
C LEU A 61 2.88 -2.45 -7.59
N GLY A 62 1.76 -1.81 -7.93
CA GLY A 62 0.42 -2.35 -7.63
C GLY A 62 0.16 -2.54 -6.14
N GLY A 63 0.72 -1.70 -5.27
CA GLY A 63 0.59 -1.83 -3.81
C GLY A 63 1.48 -2.88 -3.14
N PHE A 64 2.28 -3.65 -3.90
CA PHE A 64 3.30 -4.54 -3.34
C PHE A 64 4.68 -3.88 -3.34
N MET A 65 5.43 -4.05 -2.26
CA MET A 65 6.74 -3.44 -2.07
C MET A 65 7.75 -4.04 -3.05
N VAL A 66 8.58 -3.20 -3.66
CA VAL A 66 9.64 -3.61 -4.58
C VAL A 66 10.96 -2.94 -4.22
N ASP A 67 12.05 -3.70 -4.25
CA ASP A 67 13.40 -3.18 -3.97
C ASP A 67 14.02 -2.46 -5.18
N SER A 68 13.44 -2.63 -6.38
CA SER A 68 13.96 -2.06 -7.63
C SER A 68 13.46 -0.64 -7.89
N THR A 69 14.38 0.31 -7.98
CA THR A 69 14.13 1.71 -8.37
C THR A 69 13.80 1.90 -9.86
N ALA A 70 13.82 0.84 -10.67
CA ALA A 70 13.43 0.89 -12.09
C ALA A 70 11.94 0.59 -12.31
N LEU A 71 11.35 -0.33 -11.53
CA LEU A 71 10.03 -0.92 -11.81
C LEU A 71 8.86 -0.33 -11.00
N TRP A 72 9.14 0.43 -9.93
CA TRP A 72 8.11 1.06 -9.12
C TRP A 72 7.30 2.10 -9.89
N ARG A 73 6.03 2.21 -9.51
CA ARG A 73 5.08 3.23 -9.99
C ARG A 73 4.64 4.17 -8.87
N GLU A 74 4.88 3.81 -7.62
CA GLU A 74 4.50 4.57 -6.45
C GLU A 74 5.66 4.64 -5.44
N LYS A 75 5.90 5.83 -4.89
CA LYS A 75 6.86 6.09 -3.81
C LYS A 75 6.07 6.56 -2.60
N VAL A 76 6.17 5.86 -1.48
CA VAL A 76 5.52 6.26 -0.22
C VAL A 76 6.57 6.59 0.82
N ILE A 77 6.48 7.80 1.39
CA ILE A 77 7.30 8.29 2.48
C ILE A 77 6.50 8.13 3.78
N TYR A 78 7.10 7.50 4.79
CA TYR A 78 6.52 7.25 6.10
C TYR A 78 7.27 8.07 7.15
N THR A 79 6.54 8.84 7.92
CA THR A 79 7.08 9.64 9.03
C THR A 79 6.31 9.30 10.30
N GLY A 80 6.94 8.54 11.19
CA GLY A 80 6.43 8.26 12.53
C GLY A 80 7.01 9.26 13.53
N LYS A 81 6.16 9.84 14.37
CA LYS A 81 6.56 10.80 15.42
C LYS A 81 5.77 10.61 16.70
N GLN A 82 6.37 10.91 17.83
CA GLN A 82 5.61 11.14 19.07
C GLN A 82 5.01 12.55 19.04
N ILE A 83 3.72 12.69 19.34
CA ILE A 83 3.01 13.99 19.35
C ILE A 83 2.48 14.38 20.74
N ALA A 84 2.37 13.41 21.66
CA ALA A 84 2.20 13.64 23.10
C ALA A 84 2.82 12.47 23.89
N GLU A 85 2.89 12.58 25.23
CA GLU A 85 3.48 11.55 26.11
C GLU A 85 2.94 10.13 25.82
N ASP A 86 1.63 10.03 25.56
CA ASP A 86 0.93 8.79 25.23
C ASP A 86 0.35 8.75 23.79
N GLU A 87 0.70 9.68 22.90
CA GLU A 87 0.14 9.73 21.53
C GLU A 87 1.23 9.77 20.44
N TYR A 88 1.09 8.90 19.45
CA TYR A 88 1.99 8.75 18.30
C TYR A 88 1.24 8.99 16.99
N GLN A 89 1.88 9.68 16.06
CA GLN A 89 1.38 9.96 14.72
C GLN A 89 2.21 9.20 13.67
N LEU A 90 1.55 8.57 12.72
CA LEU A 90 2.15 8.09 11.47
C LEU A 90 1.56 8.90 10.31
N LEU A 91 2.43 9.69 9.67
CA LEU A 91 2.14 10.38 8.43
C LEU A 91 2.65 9.55 7.25
N THR A 92 1.85 9.46 6.19
CA THR A 92 2.22 8.81 4.92
C THR A 92 1.98 9.77 3.76
N THR A 93 2.97 9.96 2.89
CA THR A 93 2.82 10.71 1.64
C THR A 93 3.18 9.81 0.47
N SER A 94 2.20 9.50 -0.37
CA SER A 94 2.35 8.73 -1.60
C SER A 94 2.43 9.65 -2.82
N MET A 95 3.42 9.37 -3.67
CA MET A 95 3.63 10.01 -4.96
C MET A 95 3.56 8.96 -6.08
N LEU A 96 2.77 9.21 -7.11
CA LEU A 96 2.72 8.38 -8.32
C LEU A 96 3.73 8.86 -9.35
N LYS A 97 4.40 7.91 -10.01
CA LYS A 97 5.36 8.14 -11.09
C LYS A 97 4.67 8.08 -12.44
N ASN A 98 4.75 9.16 -13.20
CA ASN A 98 4.33 9.16 -14.60
C ASN A 98 5.24 8.20 -15.40
N LYS A 99 4.62 7.28 -16.17
CA LYS A 99 5.34 6.26 -16.95
C LYS A 99 6.14 6.85 -18.13
N GLU A 100 5.72 8.01 -18.65
CA GLU A 100 6.30 8.65 -19.83
C GLU A 100 7.30 9.74 -19.44
N THR A 101 6.95 10.64 -18.52
CA THR A 101 7.82 11.75 -18.11
C THR A 101 8.72 11.43 -16.91
N GLY A 102 8.40 10.38 -16.15
CA GLY A 102 9.10 10.04 -14.90
C GLY A 102 8.77 10.97 -13.71
N GLU A 103 7.98 12.02 -13.93
CA GLU A 103 7.59 13.01 -12.92
C GLU A 103 6.75 12.39 -11.80
N LEU A 104 6.77 13.05 -10.64
CA LEU A 104 6.06 12.62 -9.44
C LEU A 104 4.89 13.55 -9.13
N SER A 105 3.66 13.03 -9.20
CA SER A 105 2.46 13.71 -8.74
C SER A 105 2.06 13.23 -7.34
N LEU A 106 1.52 14.13 -6.52
CA LEU A 106 0.96 13.78 -5.21
C LEU A 106 -0.31 12.96 -5.42
N TYR A 107 -0.39 11.80 -4.77
CA TYR A 107 -1.52 10.87 -4.94
C TYR A 107 -2.34 10.71 -3.66
N ILE A 108 -1.70 10.37 -2.55
CA ILE A 108 -2.38 10.17 -1.26
C ILE A 108 -1.56 10.81 -0.15
N LYS A 109 -2.22 11.57 0.74
CA LYS A 109 -1.74 11.80 2.10
C LYS A 109 -2.54 10.96 3.09
N GLY A 110 -1.88 10.48 4.12
CA GLY A 110 -2.50 9.77 5.22
C GLY A 110 -1.94 10.23 6.55
N GLU A 111 -2.81 10.30 7.55
CA GLU A 111 -2.47 10.48 8.94
C GLU A 111 -3.14 9.38 9.75
N LYS A 112 -2.41 8.76 10.66
CA LYS A 112 -2.94 7.83 11.65
C LYS A 112 -2.43 8.22 13.02
N ARG A 113 -3.30 8.26 14.03
CA ARG A 113 -2.93 8.47 15.43
C ARG A 113 -3.13 7.21 16.24
N PHE A 114 -2.24 6.96 17.18
CA PHE A 114 -2.19 5.78 18.02
C PHE A 114 -1.92 6.19 19.47
N GLU A 115 -2.63 5.58 20.41
CA GLU A 115 -2.26 5.67 21.82
C GLU A 115 -1.08 4.73 22.12
N LYS A 116 -0.30 5.06 23.14
CA LYS A 116 0.83 4.27 23.63
C LYS A 116 0.44 2.81 23.85
N LYS A 117 1.28 1.89 23.35
CA LYS A 117 1.05 0.43 23.35
C LYS A 117 -0.17 -0.08 22.55
N LYS A 118 -1.03 0.78 21.98
CA LYS A 118 -2.17 0.36 21.12
C LYS A 118 -1.77 0.35 19.65
N THR A 119 -1.89 -0.80 18.99
CA THR A 119 -1.55 -0.94 17.56
C THR A 119 -2.71 -0.63 16.60
N LYS A 120 -3.92 -0.37 17.12
CA LYS A 120 -5.07 0.09 16.33
C LYS A 120 -5.10 1.62 16.39
N ALA A 121 -5.23 2.27 15.24
CA ALA A 121 -5.33 3.73 15.18
C ALA A 121 -6.66 4.20 15.81
N THR A 122 -6.62 5.29 16.55
CA THR A 122 -7.78 5.97 17.16
C THR A 122 -8.39 7.02 16.22
N HIS A 123 -7.54 7.59 15.36
CA HIS A 123 -7.90 8.55 14.33
C HIS A 123 -7.18 8.15 13.03
N ILE A 124 -7.89 8.18 11.90
CA ILE A 124 -7.31 8.04 10.56
C ILE A 124 -7.87 9.16 9.69
N ILE A 125 -6.99 9.88 9.00
CA ILE A 125 -7.33 10.78 7.88
C ILE A 125 -6.66 10.21 6.63
N ASN A 126 -7.38 10.13 5.52
CA ASN A 126 -6.84 9.83 4.21
C ASN A 126 -7.33 10.86 3.21
N GLN A 127 -6.43 11.48 2.47
CA GLN A 127 -6.71 12.48 1.44
C GLN A 127 -6.16 11.95 0.11
N LYS A 128 -7.05 11.58 -0.80
CA LYS A 128 -6.69 11.16 -2.17
C LYS A 128 -6.84 12.36 -3.10
N TYR A 129 -5.74 12.74 -3.73
CA TYR A 129 -5.66 13.86 -4.67
C TYR A 129 -6.03 13.38 -6.07
N LEU A 130 -6.89 14.13 -6.73
CA LEU A 130 -7.55 13.78 -7.98
C LEU A 130 -7.28 14.87 -9.04
N LEU A 131 -7.81 14.70 -10.25
CA LEU A 131 -7.76 15.72 -11.29
C LEU A 131 -8.62 16.94 -10.91
N ASP A 132 -8.44 18.04 -11.64
CA ASP A 132 -9.11 19.34 -11.43
C ASP A 132 -8.92 19.93 -10.02
N GLY A 133 -7.91 19.46 -9.27
CA GLY A 133 -7.66 19.87 -7.89
C GLY A 133 -8.65 19.29 -6.87
N LEU A 134 -9.48 18.32 -7.26
CA LEU A 134 -10.37 17.62 -6.34
C LEU A 134 -9.56 16.80 -5.30
N VAL A 135 -10.09 16.74 -4.08
CA VAL A 135 -9.54 15.88 -3.02
C VAL A 135 -10.69 15.14 -2.35
N GLU A 136 -10.58 13.81 -2.34
CA GLU A 136 -11.44 12.97 -1.53
C GLU A 136 -10.81 12.78 -0.15
N GLU A 137 -11.48 13.26 0.90
CA GLU A 137 -11.05 13.09 2.28
C GLU A 137 -11.95 12.08 3.01
N VAL A 138 -11.31 11.04 3.55
CA VAL A 138 -11.92 10.03 4.41
C VAL A 138 -11.38 10.23 5.83
N VAL A 139 -12.28 10.41 6.81
CA VAL A 139 -11.94 10.51 8.23
C VAL A 139 -12.62 9.38 9.00
N HIS A 140 -11.85 8.66 9.80
CA HIS A 140 -12.34 7.62 10.70
C HIS A 140 -11.85 7.90 12.13
N LYS A 141 -12.78 8.15 13.07
CA LYS A 141 -12.47 8.45 14.48
C LYS A 141 -13.51 7.77 15.38
N GLY A 142 -13.07 6.84 16.24
CA GLY A 142 -14.00 5.98 16.98
C GLY A 142 -14.91 5.21 16.02
N ASP A 143 -16.23 5.33 16.20
CA ASP A 143 -17.25 4.75 15.31
C ASP A 143 -17.71 5.73 14.19
N THR A 144 -17.18 6.95 14.16
CA THR A 144 -17.50 7.93 13.12
C THR A 144 -16.65 7.69 11.87
N TYR A 145 -17.33 7.47 10.75
CA TYR A 145 -16.76 7.41 9.41
C TYR A 145 -17.39 8.51 8.54
N VAL A 146 -16.57 9.41 7.99
CA VAL A 146 -16.99 10.53 7.14
C VAL A 146 -16.18 10.49 5.86
N VAL A 147 -16.85 10.71 4.72
CA VAL A 147 -16.21 10.90 3.41
C VAL A 147 -16.73 12.19 2.79
N LYS A 148 -15.85 13.04 2.29
CA LYS A 148 -16.21 14.27 1.58
C LYS A 148 -15.37 14.47 0.32
N CYS A 149 -15.94 15.17 -0.65
CA CYS A 149 -15.21 15.76 -1.76
C CYS A 149 -14.98 17.24 -1.47
N VAL A 150 -13.75 17.71 -1.61
CA VAL A 150 -13.41 19.14 -1.58
C VAL A 150 -12.68 19.54 -2.87
N ASN A 151 -12.77 20.82 -3.22
CA ASN A 151 -11.96 21.41 -4.30
C ASN A 151 -10.58 21.88 -3.79
N ALA A 152 -9.79 22.50 -4.66
CA ALA A 152 -8.46 23.02 -4.34
C ALA A 152 -8.47 24.09 -3.23
N GLU A 153 -9.56 24.86 -3.14
CA GLU A 153 -9.79 25.89 -2.11
C GLU A 153 -10.29 25.30 -0.78
N GLY A 154 -10.55 23.99 -0.70
CA GLY A 154 -11.05 23.31 0.50
C GLY A 154 -12.57 23.40 0.72
N VAL A 155 -13.32 23.96 -0.25
CA VAL A 155 -14.78 24.02 -0.23
C VAL A 155 -15.36 22.62 -0.44
N VAL A 156 -16.31 22.23 0.41
CA VAL A 156 -16.99 20.93 0.33
C VAL A 156 -17.98 20.92 -0.83
N LEU A 157 -17.74 20.07 -1.83
CA LEU A 157 -18.61 19.87 -2.99
C LEU A 157 -19.62 18.74 -2.77
N ASN A 158 -19.26 17.71 -1.99
CA ASN A 158 -20.13 16.56 -1.73
C ASN A 158 -19.80 15.89 -0.38
N ASN A 159 -20.82 15.45 0.36
CA ASN A 159 -20.70 14.73 1.65
C ASN A 159 -20.74 13.20 1.49
N LYS A 160 -20.48 12.68 0.27
CA LYS A 160 -20.43 11.25 -0.05
C LYS A 160 -19.12 10.81 -0.73
N GLY A 161 -18.11 11.68 -0.72
CA GLY A 161 -16.86 11.50 -1.47
C GLY A 161 -16.88 12.07 -2.88
N CYS A 162 -15.71 12.06 -3.52
CA CYS A 162 -15.57 12.45 -4.93
C CYS A 162 -15.87 11.27 -5.85
N LEU A 163 -15.52 10.06 -5.43
CA LEU A 163 -15.44 8.89 -6.29
C LEU A 163 -16.68 8.01 -6.25
N ARG A 164 -17.02 7.43 -7.40
CA ARG A 164 -18.15 6.52 -7.62
C ARG A 164 -18.22 5.41 -6.57
N TYR A 165 -17.08 4.78 -6.28
CA TYR A 165 -17.02 3.67 -5.31
C TYR A 165 -17.01 4.09 -3.83
N SER A 166 -16.96 5.39 -3.54
CA SER A 166 -17.11 5.91 -2.17
C SER A 166 -18.56 5.93 -1.70
N TYR A 167 -19.53 5.96 -2.63
CA TYR A 167 -20.96 5.98 -2.32
C TYR A 167 -21.78 4.82 -2.92
N THR A 168 -21.34 4.24 -4.04
CA THR A 168 -21.95 3.05 -4.65
C THR A 168 -20.93 1.91 -4.66
N PRO A 169 -21.02 0.90 -3.77
CA PRO A 169 -20.09 -0.23 -3.77
C PRO A 169 -20.00 -0.94 -5.12
N PHE A 170 -18.81 -1.46 -5.44
CA PHE A 170 -18.63 -2.25 -6.66
C PHE A 170 -19.44 -3.56 -6.58
N PRO A 171 -20.13 -3.99 -7.66
CA PRO A 171 -21.04 -5.14 -7.58
C PRO A 171 -20.40 -6.42 -7.04
N GLU A 172 -20.96 -6.95 -5.95
CA GLU A 172 -20.45 -8.15 -5.28
C GLU A 172 -20.45 -9.37 -6.21
N ILE A 173 -21.52 -9.56 -6.99
CA ILE A 173 -21.66 -10.66 -7.96
C ILE A 173 -20.50 -10.67 -8.98
N LYS A 174 -20.09 -9.49 -9.47
CA LYS A 174 -18.94 -9.35 -10.38
C LYS A 174 -17.65 -9.77 -9.66
N THR A 175 -17.43 -9.28 -8.45
CA THR A 175 -16.28 -9.64 -7.60
C THR A 175 -16.21 -11.15 -7.32
N HIS A 176 -17.34 -11.77 -7.02
CA HIS A 176 -17.43 -13.21 -6.75
C HIS A 176 -17.12 -14.06 -7.99
N LYS A 177 -17.71 -13.73 -9.14
CA LYS A 177 -17.42 -14.40 -10.42
C LYS A 177 -15.94 -14.31 -10.78
N PHE A 178 -15.37 -13.11 -10.70
CA PHE A 178 -13.97 -12.83 -11.02
C PHE A 178 -13.01 -13.61 -10.12
N ARG A 179 -13.26 -13.61 -8.79
CA ARG A 179 -12.48 -14.39 -7.81
C ARG A 179 -12.57 -15.89 -8.07
N ALA A 180 -13.76 -16.41 -8.38
CA ALA A 180 -13.96 -17.84 -8.67
C ALA A 180 -13.17 -18.25 -9.93
N SER A 181 -13.31 -17.52 -11.03
CA SER A 181 -12.58 -17.80 -12.28
C SER A 181 -11.05 -17.82 -12.10
N MET A 182 -10.51 -16.92 -11.27
CA MET A 182 -9.09 -16.91 -10.93
C MET A 182 -8.68 -18.08 -10.03
N GLN A 183 -9.53 -18.43 -9.05
CA GLN A 183 -9.28 -19.55 -8.15
C GLN A 183 -9.24 -20.88 -8.94
N ASP A 184 -10.16 -21.08 -9.89
CA ASP A 184 -10.20 -22.26 -10.75
C ASP A 184 -8.99 -22.32 -11.68
N ALA A 185 -8.59 -21.19 -12.28
CA ALA A 185 -7.40 -21.12 -13.13
C ALA A 185 -6.12 -21.49 -12.37
N ILE A 186 -5.94 -20.96 -11.15
CA ILE A 186 -4.80 -21.30 -10.28
C ILE A 186 -4.85 -22.77 -9.87
N TYR A 187 -6.01 -23.27 -9.42
CA TYR A 187 -6.18 -24.66 -9.03
C TYR A 187 -5.79 -25.62 -10.15
N ASN A 188 -6.24 -25.34 -11.38
CA ASN A 188 -5.93 -26.13 -12.57
C ASN A 188 -4.43 -26.12 -12.93
N VAL A 189 -3.72 -25.00 -12.76
CA VAL A 189 -2.27 -24.93 -13.00
C VAL A 189 -1.51 -25.78 -11.97
N VAL A 190 -1.80 -25.60 -10.68
CA VAL A 190 -1.06 -26.28 -9.60
C VAL A 190 -1.32 -27.79 -9.59
N THR A 191 -2.57 -28.22 -9.82
CA THR A 191 -2.90 -29.65 -9.89
C THR A 191 -2.26 -30.36 -11.09
N LYS A 192 -2.32 -29.77 -12.30
CA LYS A 192 -1.69 -30.35 -13.50
C LYS A 192 -0.18 -30.52 -13.37
N SER A 193 0.48 -29.58 -12.70
CA SER A 193 1.92 -29.60 -12.44
C SER A 193 2.33 -30.43 -11.22
N ARG A 194 1.38 -31.08 -10.53
CA ARG A 194 1.58 -31.79 -9.25
C ARG A 194 2.21 -30.92 -8.16
N GLY A 195 2.01 -29.61 -8.23
CA GLY A 195 2.47 -28.66 -7.22
C GLY A 195 1.64 -28.74 -5.94
N THR A 196 2.15 -28.12 -4.87
CA THR A 196 1.37 -27.90 -3.64
C THR A 196 0.60 -26.58 -3.76
N LEU A 197 -0.68 -26.55 -3.35
CA LEU A 197 -1.43 -25.30 -3.26
C LEU A 197 -0.98 -24.48 -2.04
N PRO A 198 -0.75 -23.16 -2.19
CA PRO A 198 -0.53 -22.29 -1.04
C PRO A 198 -1.84 -22.14 -0.25
N ASN A 199 -1.76 -21.80 1.04
CA ASN A 199 -2.96 -21.53 1.84
C ASN A 199 -3.78 -20.35 1.26
N TYR A 200 -3.10 -19.36 0.69
CA TYR A 200 -3.68 -18.20 0.03
C TYR A 200 -2.71 -17.60 -1.00
N ILE A 201 -3.25 -16.77 -1.89
CA ILE A 201 -2.52 -15.84 -2.76
C ILE A 201 -3.23 -14.49 -2.69
N ILE A 202 -2.50 -13.38 -2.66
CA ILE A 202 -3.08 -12.04 -2.78
C ILE A 202 -2.78 -11.53 -4.19
N LEU A 203 -3.83 -11.29 -4.96
CA LEU A 203 -3.71 -10.62 -6.25
C LEU A 203 -3.95 -9.12 -6.07
N SER A 204 -3.13 -8.29 -6.70
CA SER A 204 -3.44 -6.87 -6.92
C SER A 204 -3.66 -6.65 -8.40
N ILE A 205 -4.86 -6.18 -8.74
CA ILE A 205 -5.37 -6.15 -10.11
C ILE A 205 -5.86 -4.75 -10.41
N GLU A 206 -5.14 -4.03 -11.26
CA GLU A 206 -5.44 -2.64 -11.61
C GLU A 206 -6.05 -2.57 -13.01
N ALA A 207 -7.24 -1.95 -13.11
CA ALA A 207 -7.80 -1.51 -14.39
C ALA A 207 -7.13 -0.19 -14.81
N ASP A 208 -6.28 -0.22 -15.84
CA ASP A 208 -5.52 0.95 -16.29
C ASP A 208 -6.32 1.77 -17.32
N VAL A 209 -6.75 2.98 -16.93
CA VAL A 209 -7.63 3.85 -17.74
C VAL A 209 -6.97 4.26 -19.05
N LYS A 210 -5.66 4.52 -19.05
CA LYS A 210 -4.94 5.07 -20.20
C LYS A 210 -4.66 4.00 -21.26
N SER A 211 -4.17 2.84 -20.84
CA SER A 211 -3.80 1.74 -21.75
C SER A 211 -4.95 0.78 -22.06
N LYS A 212 -6.07 0.86 -21.33
CA LYS A 212 -7.23 -0.06 -21.42
C LYS A 212 -6.82 -1.53 -21.23
N ARG A 213 -5.91 -1.77 -20.27
CA ARG A 213 -5.35 -3.09 -19.95
C ARG A 213 -5.44 -3.37 -18.46
N TRP A 214 -5.47 -4.65 -18.12
CA TRP A 214 -5.26 -5.11 -16.76
C TRP A 214 -3.75 -5.10 -16.44
N ASN A 215 -3.36 -4.44 -15.35
CA ASN A 215 -2.06 -4.68 -14.72
C ASN A 215 -2.27 -5.69 -13.57
N LEU A 216 -1.39 -6.69 -13.50
CA LEU A 216 -1.40 -7.71 -12.45
C LEU A 216 -0.10 -7.62 -11.65
N ALA A 217 -0.22 -7.67 -10.33
CA ALA A 217 0.87 -8.02 -9.43
C ALA A 217 0.41 -9.11 -8.44
N LEU A 218 1.36 -9.91 -7.96
CA LEU A 218 1.11 -11.11 -7.17
C LEU A 218 1.93 -11.06 -5.89
N ASP A 219 1.33 -11.50 -4.79
CA ASP A 219 2.01 -11.74 -3.52
C ASP A 219 1.66 -13.14 -2.99
N PHE A 220 2.70 -13.84 -2.53
CA PHE A 220 2.66 -15.24 -2.13
C PHE A 220 3.18 -15.36 -0.69
N PRO A 221 2.67 -16.31 0.12
CA PRO A 221 3.16 -16.48 1.48
C PRO A 221 4.66 -16.83 1.49
N ASP A 222 5.49 -16.19 2.33
CA ASP A 222 6.96 -16.39 2.37
C ASP A 222 7.44 -17.86 2.37
N GLN A 223 6.65 -18.78 2.95
CA GLN A 223 6.98 -20.21 3.00
C GLN A 223 6.66 -20.97 1.70
N TYR A 224 6.07 -20.32 0.71
CA TYR A 224 5.66 -20.89 -0.56
C TYR A 224 6.75 -20.65 -1.62
N ASN A 225 7.76 -21.53 -1.62
CA ASN A 225 8.84 -21.46 -2.60
C ASN A 225 8.34 -21.86 -3.98
N LEU A 226 8.15 -20.88 -4.86
CA LEU A 226 7.78 -21.06 -6.25
C LEU A 226 9.02 -21.21 -7.13
N GLY A 227 9.10 -22.33 -7.85
CA GLY A 227 9.95 -22.40 -9.05
C GLY A 227 9.49 -21.38 -10.09
N SER A 228 10.45 -20.82 -10.85
CA SER A 228 10.23 -19.83 -11.92
C SER A 228 9.08 -20.19 -12.87
N ASP A 229 9.01 -21.47 -13.22
CA ASP A 229 8.12 -21.99 -14.26
C ASP A 229 6.68 -22.09 -13.74
N MET A 230 6.52 -22.42 -12.45
CA MET A 230 5.23 -22.40 -11.76
C MET A 230 4.72 -20.96 -11.63
N HIS A 231 5.59 -20.03 -11.20
CA HIS A 231 5.23 -18.62 -11.12
C HIS A 231 4.76 -18.08 -12.48
N THR A 232 5.52 -18.35 -13.54
CA THR A 232 5.18 -17.95 -14.92
C THR A 232 3.86 -18.57 -15.40
N SER A 233 3.63 -19.86 -15.11
CA SER A 233 2.38 -20.55 -15.44
C SER A 233 1.17 -19.98 -14.71
N LEU A 234 1.33 -19.61 -13.43
CA LEU A 234 0.29 -18.95 -12.64
C LEU A 234 -0.02 -17.54 -13.17
N VAL A 235 1.01 -16.73 -13.45
CA VAL A 235 0.84 -15.40 -14.08
C VAL A 235 0.08 -15.54 -15.40
N ALA A 236 0.50 -16.46 -16.28
CA ALA A 236 -0.14 -16.66 -17.58
C ALA A 236 -1.62 -17.08 -17.46
N ALA A 237 -1.96 -17.98 -16.53
CA ALA A 237 -3.34 -18.41 -16.32
C ALA A 237 -4.23 -17.28 -15.75
N ILE A 238 -3.73 -16.49 -14.80
CA ILE A 238 -4.46 -15.35 -14.24
C ILE A 238 -4.63 -14.26 -15.31
N VAL A 239 -3.58 -13.95 -16.08
CA VAL A 239 -3.63 -13.00 -17.21
C VAL A 239 -4.60 -13.46 -18.30
N HIS A 240 -4.73 -14.77 -18.55
CA HIS A 240 -5.73 -15.29 -19.47
C HIS A 240 -7.17 -15.03 -18.96
N VAL A 241 -7.45 -15.28 -17.67
CA VAL A 241 -8.74 -14.93 -17.06
C VAL A 241 -9.02 -13.43 -17.15
N LEU A 242 -8.02 -12.59 -16.88
CA LEU A 242 -8.13 -11.13 -17.00
C LEU A 242 -8.44 -10.69 -18.43
N ASN A 243 -7.72 -11.20 -19.42
CA ASN A 243 -7.93 -10.83 -20.83
C ASN A 243 -9.29 -11.28 -21.38
N ASN A 244 -9.91 -12.31 -20.79
CA ASN A 244 -11.27 -12.74 -21.14
C ASN A 244 -12.36 -11.84 -20.51
N GLU A 245 -12.08 -11.12 -19.41
CA GLU A 245 -13.01 -10.13 -18.84
C GLU A 245 -12.71 -8.75 -19.44
N LYS A 246 -13.54 -8.35 -20.42
CA LYS A 246 -13.40 -7.06 -21.13
C LYS A 246 -13.52 -5.88 -20.17
N LEU A 247 -12.57 -4.95 -20.23
CA LEU A 247 -12.58 -3.71 -19.46
C LEU A 247 -13.68 -2.73 -19.89
N GLU A 248 -14.84 -2.86 -19.27
CA GLU A 248 -15.96 -1.90 -19.30
C GLU A 248 -15.78 -0.73 -18.29
N GLU A 249 -16.59 0.34 -18.42
CA GLU A 249 -16.45 1.58 -17.63
C GLU A 249 -16.55 1.40 -16.12
N TYR A 250 -17.31 0.41 -15.63
CA TYR A 250 -17.43 0.11 -14.20
C TYR A 250 -16.17 -0.54 -13.59
N HIS A 251 -15.15 -0.86 -14.39
CA HIS A 251 -13.88 -1.34 -13.85
C HIS A 251 -12.98 -0.22 -13.35
N TYR A 252 -13.12 1.00 -13.89
CA TYR A 252 -12.38 2.20 -13.48
C TYR A 252 -13.11 2.92 -12.35
N ASP A 253 -12.44 3.74 -11.56
CA ASP A 253 -13.13 4.70 -10.69
C ASP A 253 -13.51 5.95 -11.50
N GLN A 254 -14.50 6.72 -11.03
CA GLN A 254 -14.93 7.95 -11.68
C GLN A 254 -15.23 9.02 -10.63
N ASP A 255 -14.80 10.27 -10.84
CA ASP A 255 -15.14 11.39 -9.95
C ASP A 255 -16.44 12.11 -10.34
N ILE A 256 -16.84 13.08 -9.51
CA ILE A 256 -18.00 13.96 -9.71
C ILE A 256 -17.92 14.84 -10.98
N ASN A 257 -16.73 15.07 -11.53
CA ASN A 257 -16.53 15.80 -12.79
C ASN A 257 -16.57 14.86 -14.01
N GLY A 258 -16.63 13.55 -13.79
CA GLY A 258 -16.65 12.52 -14.82
C GLY A 258 -15.27 11.99 -15.21
N ASN A 259 -14.19 12.44 -14.58
CA ASN A 259 -12.83 11.95 -14.86
C ASN A 259 -12.67 10.50 -14.40
N TYR A 260 -11.95 9.70 -15.17
CA TYR A 260 -11.72 8.28 -14.88
C TYR A 260 -10.34 8.02 -14.26
N TYR A 261 -10.30 7.18 -13.22
CA TYR A 261 -9.09 6.81 -12.48
C TYR A 261 -8.82 5.31 -12.53
N ASN A 262 -7.54 4.95 -12.49
CA ASN A 262 -7.14 3.56 -12.28
C ASN A 262 -7.76 3.04 -10.98
N ARG A 263 -8.29 1.82 -11.03
CA ARG A 263 -8.89 1.16 -9.87
C ARG A 263 -8.18 -0.15 -9.60
N THR A 264 -7.56 -0.24 -8.42
CA THR A 264 -6.89 -1.44 -7.93
C THR A 264 -7.83 -2.27 -7.07
N MET A 265 -7.98 -3.54 -7.42
CA MET A 265 -8.71 -4.55 -6.66
C MET A 265 -7.71 -5.49 -6.00
N TYR A 266 -7.79 -5.61 -4.67
CA TYR A 266 -7.08 -6.65 -3.93
C TYR A 266 -7.99 -7.88 -3.83
N VAL A 267 -7.62 -8.96 -4.52
CA VAL A 267 -8.40 -10.20 -4.58
C VAL A 267 -7.67 -11.28 -3.77
N PRO A 268 -8.01 -11.48 -2.48
CA PRO A 268 -7.49 -12.59 -1.71
C PRO A 268 -8.15 -13.89 -2.16
N ILE A 269 -7.35 -14.83 -2.66
CA ILE A 269 -7.79 -16.18 -3.02
C ILE A 269 -7.31 -17.12 -1.93
N ARG A 270 -8.22 -17.91 -1.37
CA ARG A 270 -7.94 -18.92 -0.33
C ARG A 270 -8.23 -20.30 -0.91
N PHE A 271 -7.30 -21.22 -0.74
CA PHE A 271 -7.47 -22.60 -1.15
C PHE A 271 -7.84 -23.43 0.08
N LYS A 272 -8.92 -24.21 -0.02
CA LYS A 272 -9.16 -25.27 0.95
C LYS A 272 -8.12 -26.36 0.71
N LYS A 273 -7.46 -26.80 1.78
CA LYS A 273 -6.66 -28.01 1.82
C LYS A 273 -7.56 -29.21 2.08
#